data_AF-A0A436BJV4-F1
#
_entry.id   AF-A0A436BJV4-F1
#
_cell.length_a   1.000
_cell.length_b   1.000
_cell.length_c   1.000
_cell.angle_alpha   90.00
_cell.angle_beta   90.00
_cell.angle_gamma   90.00
#
_symmetry.space_group_name_H-M   'P 1'
#
loop_
_entity.id
_entity.type
_entity.pdbx_description
1 polymer ?
#
loop_
_entity_poly.entity_id
_entity_poly.type
_entity_poly.pdbx_seq_one_letter_code
_entity_poly.pdbx_strand_id
1 'polypeptide(L)'
;AHAYKTERLSGKSLDVISGGASSSLPLLLEGRLPAGINNLRVGEAILQGGVETFRDVPWAELEPDACRLTSDIIEVKLKPSRPIGQSGYDAFGNQPVFPDEGDRLRAIANIGREDVLVEGLTPIARGIRVLGASSDHLLLDVADADPPLAVGDRVAFRMSYGAMLLAMTSEYVEKAPMHDVEDFSGRKMVSISAEPG
;
A
#
# COMPACT_ATOMS: atom_id res chain seq x y z
N ALA A 1 1.44 -2.68 30.26
CA ALA A 1 1.42 -3.60 31.42
C ALA A 1 2.00 -3.01 32.72
N HIS A 2 2.22 -1.70 32.84
CA HIS A 2 2.86 -1.12 34.05
C HIS A 2 2.10 0.02 34.74
N ALA A 3 0.97 0.48 34.18
CA ALA A 3 0.21 1.62 34.72
C ALA A 3 -0.14 1.43 36.21
N TYR A 4 -0.77 0.29 36.57
CA TYR A 4 -1.13 0.00 37.96
C TYR A 4 0.08 0.02 38.93
N LYS A 5 1.25 -0.43 38.46
CA LYS A 5 2.48 -0.46 39.26
C LYS A 5 3.01 0.95 39.46
N THR A 6 2.98 1.78 38.42
CA THR A 6 3.36 3.20 38.48
C THR A 6 2.45 3.95 39.44
N GLU A 7 1.13 3.76 39.35
CA GLU A 7 0.17 4.40 40.26
C GLU A 7 0.42 4.00 41.71
N ARG A 8 0.60 2.69 41.97
CA ARG A 8 0.89 2.18 43.31
C ARG A 8 2.20 2.70 43.89
N LEU A 9 3.27 2.80 43.09
CA LEU A 9 4.58 3.23 43.56
C LEU A 9 4.68 4.76 43.71
N SER A 10 3.98 5.51 42.88
CA SER A 10 4.02 6.98 42.91
C SER A 10 2.95 7.62 43.81
N GLY A 11 1.89 6.88 44.13
CA GLY A 11 0.72 7.42 44.82
C GLY A 11 -0.12 8.38 43.98
N LYS A 12 0.12 8.46 42.66
CA LYS A 12 -0.60 9.32 41.72
C LYS A 12 -1.43 8.48 40.75
N SER A 13 -2.66 8.90 40.48
CA SER A 13 -3.48 8.31 39.42
C SER A 13 -2.99 8.73 38.04
N LEU A 14 -3.17 7.88 37.04
CA LEU A 14 -2.90 8.18 35.65
C LEU A 14 -4.21 8.42 34.90
N ASP A 15 -4.44 9.66 34.48
CA ASP A 15 -5.66 10.03 33.74
C ASP A 15 -5.69 9.38 32.34
N VAL A 16 -4.52 9.17 31.74
CA VAL A 16 -4.36 8.57 30.41
C VAL A 16 -3.41 7.39 30.47
N ILE A 17 -3.89 6.24 30.03
CA ILE A 17 -3.11 5.02 29.84
C ILE A 17 -3.19 4.68 28.35
N SER A 18 -2.18 5.16 27.62
CA SER A 18 -2.07 4.96 26.18
C SER A 18 -1.43 3.62 25.84
N GLY A 19 -2.05 2.86 24.93
CA GLY A 19 -1.61 1.51 24.59
C GLY A 19 -2.16 1.00 23.27
N GLY A 20 -1.73 -0.20 22.87
CA GLY A 20 -2.19 -0.86 21.65
C GLY A 20 -1.52 -0.40 20.36
N ALA A 21 -2.03 -0.91 19.26
CA ALA A 21 -1.66 -0.59 17.88
C ALA A 21 -2.90 -0.78 17.00
N SER A 22 -2.79 -0.57 15.68
CA SER A 22 -3.87 -0.87 14.73
C SER A 22 -4.43 -2.29 14.91
N SER A 23 -3.57 -3.28 15.18
CA SER A 23 -3.95 -4.67 15.47
C SER A 23 -4.77 -4.88 16.75
N SER A 24 -4.90 -3.86 17.59
CA SER A 24 -5.75 -3.89 18.79
C SER A 24 -7.18 -3.39 18.51
N LEU A 25 -7.46 -2.87 17.31
CA LEU A 25 -8.83 -2.44 16.93
C LEU A 25 -9.86 -3.57 17.07
N PRO A 26 -9.60 -4.83 16.63
CA PRO A 26 -10.56 -5.92 16.86
C PRO A 26 -10.85 -6.14 18.35
N LEU A 27 -9.82 -6.08 19.20
CA LEU A 27 -10.00 -6.24 20.64
C LEU A 27 -10.84 -5.11 21.24
N LEU A 28 -10.67 -3.88 20.77
CA LEU A 28 -11.53 -2.76 21.20
C LEU A 28 -12.98 -3.02 20.82
N LEU A 29 -13.24 -3.41 19.57
CA LEU A 29 -14.59 -3.60 19.06
C LEU A 29 -15.30 -4.82 19.64
N GLU A 30 -14.54 -5.85 20.04
CA GLU A 30 -15.05 -7.03 20.74
C GLU A 30 -15.19 -6.81 22.26
N GLY A 31 -14.87 -5.62 22.80
CA GLY A 31 -14.88 -5.36 24.24
C GLY A 31 -13.80 -6.11 25.03
N ARG A 32 -12.73 -6.56 24.36
CA ARG A 32 -11.64 -7.39 24.90
C ARG A 32 -10.34 -6.62 25.13
N LEU A 33 -10.32 -5.31 24.85
CA LEU A 33 -9.16 -4.47 25.14
C LEU A 33 -8.92 -4.46 26.66
N PRO A 34 -7.67 -4.58 27.14
CA PRO A 34 -7.38 -4.52 28.57
C PRO A 34 -8.01 -3.27 29.21
N ALA A 35 -8.86 -3.46 30.24
CA ALA A 35 -9.68 -2.41 30.84
C ALA A 35 -8.89 -1.17 31.32
N GLY A 36 -7.60 -1.34 31.61
CA GLY A 36 -6.73 -0.22 31.98
C GLY A 36 -6.33 0.69 30.81
N ILE A 37 -6.55 0.32 29.55
CA ILE A 37 -6.22 1.16 28.38
C ILE A 37 -7.43 2.03 28.04
N ASN A 38 -7.29 3.35 28.21
CA ASN A 38 -8.33 4.33 27.89
C ASN A 38 -7.95 5.26 26.71
N ASN A 39 -6.77 5.05 26.13
CA ASN A 39 -6.32 5.74 24.93
C ASN A 39 -5.66 4.73 23.97
N LEU A 40 -6.36 4.37 22.90
CA LEU A 40 -5.85 3.43 21.91
C LEU A 40 -5.01 4.15 20.85
N ARG A 41 -3.81 3.62 20.57
CA ARG A 41 -2.97 4.10 19.47
C ARG A 41 -3.31 3.37 18.17
N VAL A 42 -3.66 4.14 17.14
CA VAL A 42 -3.95 3.64 15.78
C VAL A 42 -3.06 4.40 14.80
N GLY A 43 -2.53 3.69 13.79
CA GLY A 43 -1.66 4.27 12.78
C GLY A 43 -2.00 3.73 11.40
N GLU A 44 -1.38 2.60 11.04
CA GLU A 44 -1.53 1.95 9.74
C GLU A 44 -3.01 1.78 9.30
N ALA A 45 -3.93 1.47 10.22
CA ALA A 45 -5.33 1.28 9.84
C ALA A 45 -5.97 2.55 9.26
N ILE A 46 -5.55 3.73 9.69
CA ILE A 46 -6.05 5.02 9.15
C ILE A 46 -5.54 5.24 7.72
N LEU A 47 -4.38 4.67 7.37
CA LEU A 47 -3.73 4.86 6.08
C LEU A 47 -4.13 3.78 5.05
N GLN A 48 -4.34 2.54 5.48
CA GLN A 48 -4.55 1.40 4.57
C GLN A 48 -5.70 0.48 4.98
N GLY A 49 -6.53 0.90 5.92
CA GLY A 49 -7.71 0.16 6.33
C GLY A 49 -7.41 -1.11 7.15
N GLY A 50 -6.20 -1.30 7.66
CA GLY A 50 -5.83 -2.41 8.56
C GLY A 50 -5.32 -3.67 7.87
N VAL A 51 -5.10 -3.57 6.55
CA VAL A 51 -4.63 -4.66 5.69
C VAL A 51 -3.19 -5.02 6.08
N GLU A 52 -2.83 -6.31 5.95
CA GLU A 52 -1.50 -6.88 6.29
C GLU A 52 -1.12 -6.87 7.78
N THR A 53 -1.64 -5.94 8.57
CA THR A 53 -1.32 -5.83 10.00
C THR A 53 -2.18 -6.79 10.83
N PHE A 54 -3.47 -6.93 10.50
CA PHE A 54 -4.40 -7.80 11.23
C PHE A 54 -5.65 -8.23 10.44
N ARG A 55 -5.78 -7.86 9.15
CA ARG A 55 -6.87 -8.30 8.27
C ARG A 55 -6.37 -8.54 6.84
N ASP A 56 -7.09 -9.39 6.11
CA ASP A 56 -6.86 -9.63 4.68
C ASP A 56 -7.59 -8.62 3.78
N VAL A 57 -8.66 -8.02 4.31
CA VAL A 57 -9.53 -7.06 3.61
C VAL A 57 -9.63 -5.79 4.46
N PRO A 58 -9.56 -4.58 3.86
CA PRO A 58 -9.70 -3.35 4.63
C PRO A 58 -11.07 -3.28 5.30
N TRP A 59 -11.17 -2.50 6.38
CA TRP A 59 -12.47 -2.13 6.94
C TRP A 59 -13.33 -1.44 5.88
N ALA A 60 -14.60 -1.83 5.78
CA ALA A 60 -15.51 -1.32 4.76
C ALA A 60 -15.69 0.20 4.86
N GLU A 61 -15.53 0.73 6.06
CA GLU A 61 -15.66 2.14 6.36
C GLU A 61 -14.37 2.92 6.08
N LEU A 62 -13.20 2.29 6.00
CA LEU A 62 -11.92 2.98 5.81
C LEU A 62 -11.56 3.09 4.33
N GLU A 63 -10.88 4.16 3.96
CA GLU A 63 -10.41 4.38 2.59
C GLU A 63 -9.04 3.71 2.40
N PRO A 64 -8.93 2.62 1.62
CA PRO A 64 -7.65 1.95 1.37
C PRO A 64 -6.70 2.78 0.49
N ASP A 65 -7.20 3.84 -0.14
CA ASP A 65 -6.46 4.69 -1.07
C ASP A 65 -5.99 6.00 -0.43
N ALA A 66 -5.85 6.09 0.90
CA ALA A 66 -5.44 7.34 1.54
C ALA A 66 -4.08 7.86 1.03
N CYS A 67 -3.21 6.94 0.57
CA CYS A 67 -1.99 7.24 -0.16
C CYS A 67 -1.97 6.46 -1.47
N ARG A 68 -1.78 7.17 -2.59
CA ARG A 68 -1.61 6.58 -3.93
C ARG A 68 -0.20 6.88 -4.42
N LEU A 69 0.39 5.91 -5.10
CA LEU A 69 1.62 6.12 -5.87
C LEU A 69 1.25 6.25 -7.33
N THR A 70 1.79 7.26 -8.00
CA THR A 70 1.58 7.45 -9.43
C THR A 70 2.90 7.50 -10.17
N SER A 71 2.92 6.99 -11.39
CA SER A 71 4.08 7.03 -12.28
C SER A 71 3.63 7.27 -13.71
N ASP A 72 4.48 7.93 -14.49
CA ASP A 72 4.20 8.27 -15.88
C ASP A 72 4.73 7.16 -16.80
N ILE A 73 3.92 6.81 -17.81
CA ILE A 73 4.26 5.80 -18.81
C ILE A 73 5.18 6.43 -19.86
N ILE A 74 6.39 5.88 -20.00
CA ILE A 74 7.42 6.38 -20.92
C ILE A 74 7.61 5.52 -22.18
N GLU A 75 7.12 4.28 -22.17
CA GLU A 75 7.10 3.39 -23.34
C GLU A 75 5.83 2.54 -23.32
N VAL A 76 5.22 2.33 -24.49
CA VAL A 76 4.20 1.31 -24.72
C VAL A 76 4.51 0.58 -26.03
N LYS A 77 4.74 -0.73 -26.00
CA LYS A 77 5.09 -1.52 -27.19
C LYS A 77 4.54 -2.95 -27.12
N LEU A 78 4.16 -3.48 -28.27
CA LEU A 78 3.85 -4.91 -28.43
C LEU A 78 5.14 -5.72 -28.32
N LYS A 79 5.20 -6.68 -27.40
CA LYS A 79 6.34 -7.57 -27.19
C LYS A 79 5.85 -9.00 -26.91
N PRO A 80 6.61 -10.04 -27.29
CA PRO A 80 6.32 -11.40 -26.85
C PRO A 80 6.28 -11.48 -25.33
N SER A 81 5.39 -12.30 -24.77
CA SER A 81 5.27 -12.42 -23.32
C SER A 81 6.50 -13.07 -22.68
N ARG A 82 7.23 -13.87 -23.46
CA ARG A 82 8.47 -14.55 -23.08
C ARG A 82 9.70 -13.85 -23.67
N PRO A 83 10.82 -13.82 -22.94
CA PRO A 83 12.08 -13.37 -23.49
C PRO A 83 12.47 -14.19 -24.72
N ILE A 84 13.01 -13.52 -25.74
CA ILE A 84 13.62 -14.18 -26.89
C ILE A 84 15.00 -14.65 -26.45
N GLY A 85 15.17 -15.96 -26.21
CA GLY A 85 16.43 -16.56 -25.74
C GLY A 85 16.28 -17.32 -24.43
N GLN A 86 17.41 -17.66 -23.80
CA GLN A 86 17.42 -18.29 -22.47
C GLN A 86 17.34 -17.22 -21.37
N SER A 87 16.38 -17.35 -20.45
CA SER A 87 16.30 -16.49 -19.26
C SER A 87 17.48 -16.72 -18.34
N GLY A 88 18.28 -15.66 -18.14
CA GLY A 88 19.31 -15.61 -17.10
C GLY A 88 18.74 -15.30 -15.71
N TYR A 89 19.63 -15.03 -14.76
CA TYR A 89 19.26 -14.52 -13.44
C TYR A 89 19.03 -13.00 -13.50
N ASP A 90 18.11 -12.50 -12.68
CA ASP A 90 17.96 -11.07 -12.44
C ASP A 90 19.09 -10.53 -11.54
N ALA A 91 19.10 -9.21 -11.31
CA ALA A 91 20.11 -8.54 -10.49
C ALA A 91 20.12 -8.97 -9.01
N PHE A 92 19.13 -9.75 -8.58
CA PHE A 92 18.96 -10.25 -7.21
C PHE A 92 19.13 -11.77 -7.13
N GLY A 93 19.54 -12.41 -8.23
CA GLY A 93 19.80 -13.85 -8.29
C GLY A 93 18.56 -14.71 -8.48
N ASN A 94 17.40 -14.14 -8.80
CA ASN A 94 16.20 -14.92 -9.12
C ASN A 94 16.22 -15.34 -10.59
N GLN A 95 15.63 -16.49 -10.91
CA GLN A 95 15.39 -16.89 -12.29
C GLN A 95 13.90 -16.69 -12.64
N PRO A 96 13.54 -15.58 -13.32
CA PRO A 96 12.14 -15.29 -13.61
C PRO A 96 11.58 -16.26 -14.65
N VAL A 97 10.37 -16.75 -14.39
CA VAL A 97 9.61 -17.60 -15.31
C VAL A 97 8.43 -16.81 -15.84
N PHE A 98 8.33 -16.71 -17.17
CA PHE A 98 7.26 -15.98 -17.84
C PHE A 98 6.33 -16.96 -18.54
N PRO A 99 5.00 -16.92 -18.28
CA PRO A 99 4.05 -17.71 -19.04
C PRO A 99 4.03 -17.25 -20.51
N ASP A 100 3.85 -18.22 -21.40
CA ASP A 100 3.62 -17.93 -22.82
C ASP A 100 2.16 -17.51 -23.02
N GLU A 101 1.97 -16.25 -23.35
CA GLU A 101 0.68 -15.62 -23.56
C GLU A 101 0.63 -14.94 -24.94
N GLY A 102 1.58 -15.24 -25.83
CA GLY A 102 1.74 -14.58 -27.12
C GLY A 102 2.24 -13.14 -27.01
N ASP A 103 1.94 -12.35 -28.04
CA ASP A 103 2.29 -10.93 -28.06
C ASP A 103 1.35 -10.14 -27.13
N ARG A 104 1.94 -9.39 -26.21
CA ARG A 104 1.22 -8.54 -25.24
C ARG A 104 1.72 -7.11 -25.30
N LEU A 105 0.82 -6.17 -25.03
CA LEU A 105 1.19 -4.76 -24.89
C LEU A 105 1.92 -4.56 -23.56
N ARG A 106 3.19 -4.18 -23.63
CA ARG A 106 4.04 -3.92 -22.47
C ARG A 106 4.24 -2.41 -22.32
N ALA A 107 4.16 -1.92 -21.09
CA ALA A 107 4.48 -0.55 -20.76
C ALA A 107 5.67 -0.46 -19.80
N ILE A 108 6.41 0.64 -19.90
CA ILE A 108 7.46 1.02 -18.95
C ILE A 108 7.01 2.29 -18.24
N ALA A 109 7.04 2.29 -16.91
CA ALA A 109 6.78 3.45 -16.09
C ALA A 109 8.07 3.94 -15.42
N ASN A 110 8.18 5.25 -15.18
CA ASN A 110 9.36 5.94 -14.61
C ASN A 110 9.50 5.78 -13.08
N ILE A 111 9.35 4.57 -12.58
CA ILE A 111 9.53 4.23 -11.17
C ILE A 111 10.15 2.84 -11.07
N GLY A 112 11.06 2.58 -10.14
CA GLY A 112 11.70 1.28 -9.98
C GLY A 112 11.93 0.87 -8.53
N ARG A 113 12.81 -0.12 -8.33
CA ARG A 113 13.14 -0.65 -7.00
C ARG A 113 13.90 0.33 -6.10
N GLU A 114 14.53 1.35 -6.66
CA GLU A 114 15.15 2.43 -5.87
C GLU A 114 14.08 3.34 -5.23
N ASP A 115 12.88 3.39 -5.81
CA ASP A 115 11.82 4.29 -5.39
C ASP A 115 10.84 3.62 -4.42
N VAL A 116 10.54 2.34 -4.64
CA VAL A 116 9.46 1.63 -3.95
C VAL A 116 9.67 0.11 -3.93
N LEU A 117 9.05 -0.57 -2.95
CA LEU A 117 8.88 -2.02 -2.99
C LEU A 117 7.84 -2.40 -4.07
N VAL A 118 8.33 -2.77 -5.24
CA VAL A 118 7.53 -3.05 -6.45
C VAL A 118 6.53 -4.18 -6.24
N GLU A 119 6.92 -5.20 -5.48
CA GLU A 119 6.08 -6.36 -5.17
C GLU A 119 4.86 -5.98 -4.31
N GLY A 120 4.88 -4.82 -3.67
CA GLY A 120 3.77 -4.25 -2.92
C GLY A 120 2.83 -3.36 -3.72
N LEU A 121 3.00 -3.26 -5.04
CA LEU A 121 2.18 -2.39 -5.89
C LEU A 121 0.98 -3.14 -6.48
N THR A 122 -0.21 -2.55 -6.32
CA THR A 122 -1.45 -3.04 -6.94
C THR A 122 -2.03 -1.96 -7.85
N PRO A 123 -2.07 -2.15 -9.18
CA PRO A 123 -2.66 -1.19 -10.09
C PRO A 123 -4.13 -0.89 -9.76
N ILE A 124 -4.53 0.37 -9.84
CA ILE A 124 -5.92 0.79 -9.59
C ILE A 124 -6.79 0.56 -10.84
N ALA A 125 -6.29 0.92 -12.01
CA ALA A 125 -6.97 0.68 -13.28
C ALA A 125 -7.00 -0.83 -13.58
N ARG A 126 -8.10 -1.29 -14.19
CA ARG A 126 -8.33 -2.72 -14.43
C ARG A 126 -7.44 -3.21 -15.56
N GLY A 127 -7.09 -4.50 -15.49
CA GLY A 127 -6.36 -5.19 -16.58
C GLY A 127 -4.88 -4.84 -16.69
N ILE A 128 -4.34 -4.03 -15.79
CA ILE A 128 -2.90 -3.78 -15.68
C ILE A 128 -2.28 -4.82 -14.74
N ARG A 129 -1.14 -5.38 -15.11
CA ARG A 129 -0.33 -6.27 -14.24
C ARG A 129 1.07 -5.75 -14.07
N VAL A 130 1.59 -5.77 -12.84
CA VAL A 130 3.01 -5.56 -12.57
C VAL A 130 3.76 -6.84 -12.90
N LEU A 131 4.77 -6.75 -13.76
CA LEU A 131 5.60 -7.90 -14.15
C LEU A 131 6.93 -7.95 -13.42
N GLY A 132 7.42 -6.80 -12.97
CA GLY A 132 8.71 -6.63 -12.33
C GLY A 132 9.28 -5.24 -12.61
N ALA A 133 10.53 -5.02 -12.24
CA ALA A 133 11.20 -3.72 -12.40
C ALA A 133 12.71 -3.87 -12.63
N SER A 134 13.38 -2.79 -13.02
CA SER A 134 14.81 -2.55 -12.83
C SER A 134 15.03 -1.74 -11.53
N SER A 135 16.19 -1.10 -11.38
CA SER A 135 16.44 -0.09 -10.35
C SER A 135 15.49 1.10 -10.47
N ASP A 136 15.21 1.55 -11.68
CA ASP A 136 14.60 2.86 -11.99
C ASP A 136 13.34 2.78 -12.88
N HIS A 137 12.94 1.58 -13.32
CA HIS A 137 11.80 1.41 -14.23
C HIS A 137 10.92 0.22 -13.87
N LEU A 138 9.61 0.39 -14.06
CA LEU A 138 8.58 -0.60 -13.76
C LEU A 138 8.06 -1.16 -15.07
N LEU A 139 8.04 -2.48 -15.18
CA LEU A 139 7.49 -3.18 -16.32
C LEU A 139 6.06 -3.63 -16.04
N LEU A 140 5.16 -3.22 -16.92
CA LEU A 140 3.73 -3.51 -16.83
C LEU A 140 3.26 -4.32 -18.05
N ASP A 141 2.31 -5.23 -17.82
CA ASP A 141 1.40 -5.70 -18.85
C ASP A 141 0.19 -4.78 -18.87
N VAL A 142 -0.12 -4.23 -20.04
CA VAL A 142 -1.24 -3.31 -20.25
C VAL A 142 -2.11 -3.75 -21.43
N ALA A 143 -1.98 -5.02 -21.87
CA ALA A 143 -2.73 -5.55 -23.01
C ALA A 143 -4.25 -5.51 -22.79
N ASP A 144 -4.69 -5.71 -21.55
CA ASP A 144 -6.10 -5.72 -21.16
C ASP A 144 -6.48 -4.46 -20.36
N ALA A 145 -5.63 -3.43 -20.37
CA ALA A 145 -5.85 -2.22 -19.60
C ALA A 145 -7.15 -1.52 -19.99
N ASP A 146 -7.95 -1.16 -18.99
CA ASP A 146 -9.18 -0.40 -19.15
C ASP A 146 -9.17 0.82 -18.20
N PRO A 147 -9.01 2.04 -18.74
CA PRO A 147 -8.86 2.37 -20.17
C PRO A 147 -7.48 1.95 -20.75
N PRO A 148 -7.34 1.85 -22.09
CA PRO A 148 -6.05 1.61 -22.74
C PRO A 148 -5.03 2.71 -22.41
N LEU A 149 -3.77 2.32 -22.21
CA LEU A 149 -2.68 3.24 -21.89
C LEU A 149 -1.82 3.61 -23.10
N ALA A 150 -1.39 4.86 -23.15
CA ALA A 150 -0.44 5.43 -24.09
C ALA A 150 0.77 6.05 -23.36
N VAL A 151 1.81 6.37 -24.13
CA VAL A 151 2.96 7.14 -23.60
C VAL A 151 2.49 8.53 -23.17
N GLY A 152 2.92 8.96 -21.98
CA GLY A 152 2.51 10.22 -21.35
C GLY A 152 1.32 10.06 -20.40
N ASP A 153 0.62 8.92 -20.43
CA ASP A 153 -0.42 8.64 -19.44
C ASP A 153 0.18 8.32 -18.07
N ARG A 154 -0.64 8.47 -17.03
CA ARG A 154 -0.28 8.16 -15.65
C ARG A 154 -0.97 6.89 -15.19
N VAL A 155 -0.22 6.02 -14.53
CA VAL A 155 -0.75 4.85 -13.84
C VAL A 155 -0.69 5.07 -12.33
N ALA A 156 -1.75 4.67 -11.64
CA ALA A 156 -1.87 4.77 -10.18
C ALA A 156 -1.89 3.40 -9.53
N PHE A 157 -1.26 3.30 -8.36
CA PHE A 157 -1.14 2.08 -7.57
C PHE A 157 -1.62 2.31 -6.15
N ARG A 158 -2.35 1.31 -5.63
CA ARG A 158 -2.38 1.03 -4.20
C ARG A 158 -1.05 0.42 -3.79
N MET A 159 -0.70 0.62 -2.53
CA MET A 159 0.54 0.11 -1.95
C MET A 159 0.23 -0.82 -0.78
N SER A 160 1.06 -1.85 -0.59
CA SER A 160 1.23 -2.52 0.70
C SER A 160 1.89 -1.57 1.71
N TYR A 161 1.88 -1.93 3.00
CA TYR A 161 2.54 -1.09 4.02
C TYR A 161 4.03 -0.92 3.72
N GLY A 162 4.69 -1.99 3.29
CA GLY A 162 6.11 -1.95 2.91
C GLY A 162 6.37 -1.01 1.73
N ALA A 163 5.56 -1.09 0.68
CA ALA A 163 5.67 -0.19 -0.47
C ALA A 163 5.43 1.27 -0.07
N MET A 164 4.39 1.54 0.72
CA MET A 164 4.09 2.89 1.19
C MET A 164 5.23 3.45 2.05
N LEU A 165 5.77 2.66 2.97
CA LEU A 165 6.90 3.08 3.82
C LEU A 165 8.10 3.50 2.96
N LEU A 166 8.53 2.63 2.02
CA LEU A 166 9.68 2.94 1.17
C LEU A 166 9.43 4.18 0.30
N ALA A 167 8.28 4.25 -0.38
CA ALA A 167 7.93 5.40 -1.23
C ALA A 167 7.91 6.72 -0.44
N MET A 168 7.34 6.69 0.78
CA MET A 168 7.29 7.88 1.64
C MET A 168 8.67 8.33 2.13
N THR A 169 9.63 7.41 2.25
CA THR A 169 11.01 7.72 2.66
C THR A 169 11.97 7.96 1.50
N SER A 170 11.61 7.63 0.26
CA SER A 170 12.45 7.85 -0.92
C SER A 170 12.57 9.34 -1.25
N GLU A 171 13.77 9.85 -1.48
CA GLU A 171 13.97 11.25 -1.91
C GLU A 171 13.60 11.47 -3.39
N TYR A 172 13.46 10.39 -4.16
CA TYR A 172 13.14 10.40 -5.59
C TYR A 172 11.63 10.43 -5.89
N VAL A 173 10.81 10.15 -4.89
CA VAL A 173 9.35 10.18 -5.00
C VAL A 173 8.83 11.51 -4.47
N GLU A 174 8.12 12.28 -5.30
CA GLU A 174 7.42 13.50 -4.88
C GLU A 174 6.23 13.17 -3.96
N LYS A 175 5.99 14.00 -2.93
CA LYS A 175 4.82 13.89 -2.05
C LYS A 175 3.98 15.14 -2.17
N ALA A 176 2.73 14.95 -2.58
CA ALA A 176 1.73 16.00 -2.64
C ALA A 176 0.44 15.56 -1.93
N PRO A 177 -0.29 16.48 -1.26
CA PRO A 177 -1.62 16.20 -0.77
C PRO A 177 -2.56 15.80 -1.93
N MET A 178 -3.34 14.72 -1.75
CA MET A 178 -4.23 14.22 -2.81
C MET A 178 -5.31 15.22 -3.26
N HIS A 179 -5.64 16.23 -2.44
CA HIS A 179 -6.58 17.29 -2.84
C HIS A 179 -6.01 18.24 -3.90
N ASP A 180 -4.69 18.23 -4.10
CA ASP A 180 -4.01 19.02 -5.12
C ASP A 180 -3.84 18.23 -6.44
N VAL A 181 -4.42 17.02 -6.53
CA VAL A 181 -4.37 16.12 -7.69
C VAL A 181 -5.79 15.86 -8.19
N GLU A 182 -6.03 16.00 -9.50
CA GLU A 182 -7.38 16.03 -10.11
C GLU A 182 -8.23 14.75 -9.94
N ASP A 183 -7.66 13.64 -9.45
CA ASP A 183 -8.28 12.30 -9.43
C ASP A 183 -8.79 11.85 -8.04
N PHE A 184 -9.13 12.80 -7.16
CA PHE A 184 -9.62 12.50 -5.80
C PHE A 184 -11.15 12.31 -5.75
N SER A 185 -11.60 11.10 -5.40
CA SER A 185 -13.00 10.86 -5.02
C SER A 185 -13.27 11.50 -3.66
N GLY A 186 -14.25 12.42 -3.58
CA GLY A 186 -14.47 13.34 -2.45
C GLY A 186 -14.45 12.78 -1.01
N ARG A 187 -14.45 13.70 -0.04
CA ARG A 187 -14.24 13.40 1.39
C ARG A 187 -15.28 12.43 1.95
N LYS A 188 -14.81 11.36 2.59
CA LYS A 188 -15.61 10.47 3.46
C LYS A 188 -15.18 10.70 4.91
N MET A 189 -16.15 10.94 5.79
CA MET A 189 -15.93 10.96 7.24
C MET A 189 -16.53 9.69 7.84
N VAL A 190 -15.77 9.05 8.71
CA VAL A 190 -16.10 7.73 9.27
C VAL A 190 -15.99 7.79 10.78
N SER A 191 -17.00 7.28 11.46
CA SER A 191 -16.99 7.08 12.91
C SER A 191 -17.19 5.60 13.19
N ILE A 192 -16.28 5.01 13.97
CA ILE A 192 -16.40 3.64 14.46
C ILE A 192 -16.69 3.73 15.95
N SER A 193 -17.84 3.19 16.36
CA SER A 193 -18.28 3.19 17.76
C SER A 193 -18.26 1.76 18.31
N ALA A 194 -17.70 1.58 19.50
CA ALA A 194 -17.82 0.34 20.27
C ALA A 194 -18.85 0.58 21.39
N GLU A 195 -19.91 -0.21 21.44
CA GLU A 195 -20.86 -0.19 22.56
C GLU A 195 -20.17 -0.74 23.82
N PRO A 196 -20.33 -0.11 24.99
CA PRO A 196 -19.84 -0.68 26.23
C PRO A 196 -20.61 -1.97 26.54
N GLY A 197 -19.88 -3.09 26.60
CA GLY A 197 -20.39 -4.38 27.08
C GLY A 197 -20.55 -4.44 28.59
#